data_AF-A0A0B1T2G8-F1
#
_entry.id   AF-A0A0B1T2G8-F1
#
_cell.length_a   1.000
_cell.length_b   1.000
_cell.length_c   1.000
_cell.angle_alpha   90.00
_cell.angle_beta   90.00
_cell.angle_gamma   90.00
#
_symmetry.space_group_name_H-M   'P 1'
#
loop_
_entity.id
_entity.type
_entity.pdbx_description
1 polymer ?
#
loop_
_entity_poly.entity_id
_entity_poly.type
_entity_poly.pdbx_seq_one_letter_code
_entity_poly.pdbx_strand_id
1 'polypeptide(L)'
;MIVWKASAARSNSIKKAFGIADNECPDDNKSFMSLSHMIQAFFYKLVITMQLDDDMVRTTCEQLGARHVDFIARGFNSNFWDIFLVCMAEAIDDTLSRYMTDEPKRAEMILAWQRVFNAVVHHMRTGYNERRKEKLRASGKTDLEY
;
A
#
# COMPACT_ATOMS: atom_id res chain seq x y z
N MET A 1 11.67 -10.61 3.15
CA MET A 1 11.20 -9.51 4.02
C MET A 1 9.68 -9.45 3.98
N ILE A 2 8.98 -9.24 5.11
CA ILE A 2 7.55 -8.92 5.09
C ILE A 2 7.42 -7.40 4.98
N VAL A 3 7.03 -6.91 3.80
CA VAL A 3 6.98 -5.47 3.47
C VAL A 3 6.16 -4.70 4.49
N TRP A 4 4.97 -5.21 4.83
CA TRP A 4 4.05 -4.54 5.75
C TRP A 4 4.64 -4.33 7.15
N LYS A 5 5.35 -5.34 7.66
CA LYS A 5 6.12 -5.24 8.91
C LYS A 5 7.23 -4.19 8.79
N ALA A 6 7.99 -4.21 7.69
CA ALA A 6 9.05 -3.24 7.46
C ALA A 6 8.51 -1.80 7.41
N SER A 7 7.34 -1.58 6.82
CA SER A 7 6.68 -0.27 6.81
C SER A 7 6.33 0.21 8.23
N ALA A 8 5.78 -0.67 9.08
CA ALA A 8 5.49 -0.34 10.47
C ALA A 8 6.76 -0.09 11.31
N ALA A 9 7.86 -0.77 11.03
CA ALA A 9 9.14 -0.51 11.69
C ALA A 9 9.69 0.91 11.38
N ARG A 10 9.32 1.48 10.23
CA ARG A 10 9.74 2.82 9.78
C ARG A 10 8.81 3.95 10.23
N SER A 11 7.62 3.63 10.76
CA SER A 11 6.68 4.64 11.26
C SER A 11 5.79 4.11 12.37
N ASN A 12 5.94 4.66 13.57
CA ASN A 12 5.05 4.37 14.70
C ASN A 12 3.60 4.81 14.42
N SER A 13 3.39 5.79 13.54
CA SER A 13 2.03 6.20 13.13
C SER A 13 1.33 5.13 12.29
N ILE A 14 2.08 4.34 11.50
CA ILE A 14 1.53 3.16 10.81
C ILE A 14 1.08 2.13 11.84
N LYS A 15 1.89 1.83 12.86
CA LYS A 15 1.49 0.91 13.95
C LYS A 15 0.17 1.33 14.58
N LYS A 16 0.06 2.60 14.98
CA LYS A 16 -1.16 3.16 15.61
C LYS A 16 -2.39 3.07 14.71
N ALA A 17 -2.27 3.44 13.43
CA ALA A 17 -3.37 3.40 12.48
C ALA A 17 -3.99 1.99 12.33
N PHE A 18 -3.17 0.95 12.53
CA PHE A 18 -3.59 -0.45 12.45
C PHE A 18 -3.78 -1.12 13.80
N GLY A 19 -3.73 -0.36 14.91
CA GLY A 19 -4.13 -0.80 16.24
C GLY A 19 -3.07 -1.56 17.01
N ILE A 20 -1.80 -1.34 16.68
CA ILE A 20 -0.67 -1.78 17.50
C ILE A 20 -0.38 -0.69 18.53
N ALA A 21 -0.30 -1.06 19.80
CA ALA A 21 0.07 -0.16 20.89
C ALA A 21 1.56 0.25 20.83
N ASP A 22 1.92 1.37 21.48
CA ASP A 22 3.29 1.91 21.43
C ASP A 22 4.37 0.94 21.94
N ASN A 23 4.01 0.07 22.89
CA ASN A 23 4.86 -0.95 23.49
C ASN A 23 4.64 -2.36 22.92
N GLU A 24 3.76 -2.52 21.93
CA GLU A 24 3.44 -3.82 21.33
C GLU A 24 4.34 -4.09 20.12
N CYS A 25 4.93 -5.29 20.09
CA CYS A 25 5.68 -5.75 18.93
C CYS A 25 4.70 -6.12 17.79
N PRO A 26 4.88 -5.61 16.55
CA PRO A 26 4.01 -5.98 15.43
C PRO A 26 3.93 -7.48 15.16
N ASP A 27 4.98 -8.25 15.50
CA ASP A 27 5.03 -9.70 15.30
C ASP A 27 4.03 -10.46 16.20
N ASP A 28 3.73 -9.92 17.37
CA ASP A 28 2.81 -10.53 18.34
C ASP A 28 1.34 -10.21 18.01
N ASN A 29 1.10 -9.19 17.19
CA ASN A 29 -0.24 -8.79 16.78
C ASN A 29 -0.73 -9.61 15.57
N LYS A 30 -1.48 -10.68 15.86
CA LYS A 30 -2.02 -11.60 14.83
C LYS A 30 -2.84 -10.89 13.74
N SER A 31 -3.68 -9.94 14.13
CA SER A 31 -4.51 -9.17 13.20
C SER A 31 -3.64 -8.38 12.24
N PHE A 32 -2.60 -7.71 12.74
CA PHE A 32 -1.64 -6.97 11.93
C PHE A 32 -0.85 -7.88 11.00
N MET A 33 -0.34 -9.01 11.49
CA MET A 33 0.43 -9.95 10.69
C MET A 33 -0.41 -10.58 9.56
N SER A 34 -1.71 -10.81 9.81
CA SER A 34 -2.65 -11.31 8.80
C SER A 34 -2.84 -10.37 7.61
N LEU A 35 -2.56 -9.07 7.76
CA LEU A 35 -2.64 -8.09 6.67
C LEU A 35 -1.67 -8.46 5.53
N SER A 36 -0.54 -9.11 5.83
CA SER A 36 0.41 -9.58 4.82
C SER A 36 -0.22 -10.52 3.81
N HIS A 37 -1.09 -11.44 4.27
CA HIS A 37 -1.81 -12.36 3.39
C HIS A 37 -2.82 -11.62 2.51
N MET A 38 -3.50 -10.61 3.05
CA MET A 38 -4.43 -9.79 2.26
C MET A 38 -3.71 -8.97 1.20
N ILE A 39 -2.55 -8.39 1.54
CA ILE A 39 -1.70 -7.67 0.58
C ILE A 39 -1.22 -8.62 -0.52
N GLN A 40 -0.73 -9.80 -0.16
CA GLN A 40 -0.30 -10.81 -1.13
C GLN A 40 -1.46 -11.26 -2.04
N ALA A 41 -2.63 -11.56 -1.47
CA ALA A 41 -3.81 -11.95 -2.23
C ALA A 41 -4.27 -10.83 -3.18
N PHE A 42 -4.16 -9.56 -2.75
CA PHE A 42 -4.45 -8.41 -3.58
C PHE A 42 -3.51 -8.34 -4.79
N PHE A 43 -2.19 -8.40 -4.57
CA PHE A 43 -1.24 -8.39 -5.69
C PHE A 43 -1.36 -9.62 -6.59
N TYR A 44 -1.66 -10.81 -6.03
CA TYR A 44 -1.96 -12.00 -6.82
C TYR A 44 -3.16 -11.77 -7.74
N LYS A 45 -4.24 -11.18 -7.22
CA LYS A 45 -5.42 -10.84 -8.01
C LYS A 45 -5.08 -9.88 -9.14
N LEU A 46 -4.31 -8.82 -8.88
CA LEU A 46 -3.94 -7.84 -9.90
C LEU A 46 -3.05 -8.46 -11.00
N VAL A 47 -2.01 -9.19 -10.61
CA VAL A 47 -0.98 -9.70 -11.54
C VAL A 47 -1.45 -10.96 -12.26
N ILE A 48 -2.04 -11.91 -11.54
CA ILE A 48 -2.35 -13.24 -12.09
C ILE A 48 -3.77 -13.31 -12.61
N THR A 49 -4.75 -12.86 -11.82
CA THR A 49 -6.17 -12.98 -12.19
C THR A 49 -6.58 -11.93 -13.21
N MET A 50 -6.18 -10.67 -12.98
CA MET A 50 -6.51 -9.55 -13.86
C MET A 50 -5.48 -9.33 -14.97
N GLN A 51 -4.33 -10.03 -14.92
CA GLN A 51 -3.25 -9.93 -15.90
C GLN A 51 -2.81 -8.48 -16.15
N LEU A 52 -2.88 -7.65 -15.12
CA LEU A 52 -2.60 -6.21 -15.20
C LEU A 52 -3.47 -5.46 -16.23
N ASP A 53 -4.71 -5.90 -16.46
CA ASP A 53 -5.69 -5.13 -17.24
C ASP A 53 -5.93 -3.76 -16.61
N ASP A 54 -5.71 -2.70 -17.38
CA ASP A 54 -5.65 -1.31 -16.89
C ASP A 54 -6.96 -0.88 -16.21
N ASP A 55 -8.11 -1.20 -16.80
CA ASP A 55 -9.41 -0.80 -16.27
C ASP A 55 -9.76 -1.58 -15.00
N MET A 56 -9.55 -2.90 -15.01
CA MET A 56 -9.79 -3.75 -13.84
C MET A 56 -8.87 -3.39 -12.66
N VAL A 57 -7.58 -3.15 -12.94
CA VAL A 57 -6.59 -2.75 -11.93
C VAL A 57 -6.96 -1.38 -11.35
N ARG A 58 -7.24 -0.39 -12.21
CA ARG A 58 -7.64 0.95 -11.77
C ARG A 58 -8.82 0.90 -10.80
N THR A 59 -9.94 0.31 -11.24
CA THR A 59 -11.16 0.25 -10.42
C THR A 59 -10.93 -0.52 -9.12
N THR A 60 -10.18 -1.62 -9.16
CA THR A 60 -9.91 -2.43 -7.96
C THR A 60 -9.02 -1.68 -6.95
N CYS A 61 -8.01 -0.96 -7.43
CA CYS A 61 -7.13 -0.14 -6.60
C CYS A 61 -7.86 1.07 -6.01
N GLU A 62 -8.69 1.76 -6.79
CA GLU A 62 -9.52 2.88 -6.30
C GLU A 62 -10.49 2.43 -5.21
N GLN A 63 -11.15 1.29 -5.39
CA GLN A 63 -12.03 0.70 -4.37
C GLN A 63 -11.26 0.37 -3.07
N LEU A 64 -10.05 -0.20 -3.19
CA LEU A 64 -9.21 -0.46 -2.02
C LEU A 64 -8.80 0.85 -1.34
N GLY A 65 -8.38 1.85 -2.11
CA GLY A 65 -8.04 3.19 -1.61
C GLY A 65 -9.20 3.87 -0.88
N ALA A 66 -10.40 3.84 -1.45
CA ALA A 66 -11.60 4.40 -0.85
C ALA A 66 -11.92 3.80 0.53
N ARG A 67 -11.71 2.48 0.71
CA ARG A 67 -11.88 1.82 2.01
C ARG A 67 -10.90 2.33 3.08
N HIS A 68 -9.74 2.85 2.68
CA HIS A 68 -8.77 3.36 3.65
C HIS A 68 -9.21 4.65 4.35
N VAL A 69 -10.22 5.35 3.81
CA VAL A 69 -10.83 6.52 4.46
C VAL A 69 -11.42 6.14 5.83
N ASP A 70 -11.84 4.90 6.02
CA ASP A 70 -12.39 4.43 7.30
C ASP A 70 -11.33 4.36 8.42
N PHE A 71 -10.04 4.37 8.07
CA PHE A 71 -8.94 4.37 9.04
C PHE A 71 -8.44 5.78 9.41
N ILE A 72 -8.99 6.85 8.82
CA ILE A 72 -8.59 8.24 9.14
C ILE A 72 -8.79 8.53 10.63
N ALA A 73 -9.90 8.08 11.20
CA ALA A 73 -10.19 8.25 12.63
C ALA A 73 -9.15 7.60 13.55
N ARG A 74 -8.39 6.62 13.03
CA ARG A 74 -7.28 5.95 13.73
C ARG A 74 -5.92 6.57 13.42
N GLY A 75 -5.89 7.69 12.69
CA GLY A 75 -4.66 8.40 12.30
C GLY A 75 -4.04 7.94 10.98
N PHE A 76 -4.78 7.22 10.12
CA PHE A 76 -4.28 6.88 8.79
C PHE A 76 -4.00 8.12 7.94
N ASN A 77 -2.83 8.14 7.30
CA ASN A 77 -2.41 9.17 6.36
C ASN A 77 -1.97 8.50 5.04
N SER A 78 -2.40 9.02 3.90
CA SER A 78 -2.07 8.45 2.59
C SER A 78 -0.56 8.44 2.29
N ASN A 79 0.23 9.29 2.95
CA ASN A 79 1.70 9.28 2.85
C ASN A 79 2.33 8.01 3.44
N PHE A 80 1.58 7.21 4.21
CA PHE A 80 2.04 5.89 4.62
C PHE A 80 2.28 4.95 3.42
N TRP A 81 1.62 5.20 2.29
CA TRP A 81 1.89 4.46 1.06
C TRP A 81 3.26 4.77 0.46
N ASP A 82 3.86 5.93 0.72
CA ASP A 82 5.22 6.22 0.26
C ASP A 82 6.24 5.33 1.00
N ILE A 83 6.05 5.17 2.31
CA ILE A 83 6.85 4.25 3.13
C ILE A 83 6.67 2.81 2.63
N PHE A 84 5.43 2.42 2.33
CA PHE A 84 5.12 1.13 1.75
C PHE A 84 5.81 0.91 0.39
N LEU A 85 5.80 1.90 -0.51
CA LEU A 85 6.48 1.83 -1.81
C LEU A 85 7.98 1.62 -1.67
N VAL A 86 8.64 2.33 -0.75
CA VAL A 86 10.07 2.12 -0.48
C VAL A 86 10.32 0.68 -0.02
N CYS A 87 9.52 0.16 0.90
CA CYS A 87 9.67 -1.23 1.37
C CYS A 87 9.38 -2.26 0.25
N MET A 88 8.44 -1.99 -0.66
CA MET A 88 8.18 -2.85 -1.82
C MET A 88 9.36 -2.83 -2.80
N ALA A 89 9.96 -1.66 -3.04
CA ALA A 89 11.12 -1.50 -3.91
C ALA A 89 12.35 -2.27 -3.38
N GLU A 90 12.63 -2.18 -2.07
CA GLU A 90 13.69 -2.95 -1.44
C GLU A 90 13.41 -4.46 -1.47
N ALA A 91 12.15 -4.86 -1.25
CA ALA A 91 11.78 -6.28 -1.30
C ALA A 91 11.99 -6.87 -2.69
N ILE A 92 11.61 -6.15 -3.75
CA ILE A 92 11.77 -6.66 -5.10
C ILE A 92 13.25 -6.69 -5.51
N ASP A 93 14.04 -5.69 -5.12
CA ASP A 93 15.49 -5.67 -5.36
C ASP A 93 16.21 -6.83 -4.67
N ASP A 94 15.99 -7.05 -3.36
CA ASP A 94 16.53 -8.18 -2.62
C ASP A 94 16.08 -9.53 -3.21
N THR A 95 14.82 -9.61 -3.64
CA THR A 95 14.28 -10.83 -4.25
C THR A 95 14.98 -11.10 -5.58
N LEU A 96 14.96 -10.15 -6.52
CA LEU A 96 15.56 -10.27 -7.86
C LEU A 96 17.06 -10.53 -7.82
N SER A 97 17.79 -9.90 -6.89
CA SER A 97 19.25 -10.05 -6.76
C SER A 97 19.68 -11.47 -6.38
N ARG A 98 18.79 -12.26 -5.79
CA ARG A 98 19.07 -13.65 -5.40
C ARG A 98 18.92 -14.67 -6.53
N TYR A 99 18.20 -14.33 -7.61
CA TYR A 99 17.94 -15.27 -8.71
C TYR A 99 18.34 -14.73 -10.09
N MET A 100 18.67 -13.43 -10.22
CA MET A 100 19.12 -12.84 -11.47
C MET A 100 20.58 -12.37 -11.37
N THR A 101 21.44 -13.03 -12.15
CA THR A 101 22.86 -12.66 -12.30
C THR A 101 23.11 -11.67 -13.45
N ASP A 102 22.14 -11.52 -14.37
CA ASP A 102 22.19 -10.54 -15.45
C ASP A 102 21.78 -9.16 -14.91
N GLU A 103 22.79 -8.32 -14.68
CA GLU A 103 22.67 -6.99 -14.08
C GLU A 103 21.73 -6.05 -14.87
N PRO A 104 21.93 -5.82 -16.19
CA PRO A 104 20.99 -5.01 -16.99
C PRO A 104 19.55 -5.52 -16.94
N LYS A 105 19.35 -6.83 -17.13
CA LYS A 105 18.01 -7.41 -17.12
C LYS A 105 17.36 -7.32 -15.74
N ARG A 106 18.14 -7.47 -14.68
CA ARG A 106 17.66 -7.31 -13.30
C ARG A 106 17.17 -5.87 -13.07
N ALA A 107 17.96 -4.88 -13.48
CA ALA A 107 17.58 -3.47 -13.35
C ALA A 107 16.27 -3.17 -14.11
N GLU A 108 16.10 -3.70 -15.33
CA GLU A 108 14.87 -3.57 -16.10
C GLU A 108 13.66 -4.17 -15.35
N MET A 109 13.81 -5.37 -14.80
CA MET A 109 12.76 -6.03 -14.03
C MET A 109 12.38 -5.28 -12.75
N ILE A 110 13.36 -4.74 -12.02
CA ILE A 110 13.12 -3.89 -10.85
C ILE A 110 12.28 -2.67 -11.25
N LEU A 111 12.66 -1.98 -12.33
CA LEU A 111 11.94 -0.82 -12.83
C LEU A 111 10.51 -1.17 -13.26
N ALA A 112 10.31 -2.31 -13.91
CA ALA A 112 8.98 -2.79 -14.30
C ALA A 112 8.07 -3.01 -13.07
N TRP A 113 8.58 -3.67 -12.03
CA TRP A 113 7.84 -3.86 -10.78
C TRP A 113 7.56 -2.56 -10.04
N GLN A 114 8.53 -1.65 -9.98
CA GLN A 114 8.31 -0.33 -9.39
C GLN A 114 7.21 0.45 -10.13
N ARG A 115 7.12 0.36 -11.46
CA ARG A 115 6.00 0.94 -12.22
C ARG A 115 4.65 0.36 -11.80
N VAL A 116 4.56 -0.96 -11.62
CA VAL A 116 3.33 -1.62 -11.13
C VAL A 116 2.96 -1.11 -9.73
N PHE A 117 3.90 -1.07 -8.79
CA PHE A 117 3.62 -0.60 -7.43
C PHE A 117 3.18 0.86 -7.41
N ASN A 118 3.84 1.71 -8.20
CA ASN A 118 3.47 3.12 -8.34
C ASN A 118 2.07 3.29 -8.93
N ALA A 119 1.71 2.52 -9.96
CA ALA A 119 0.37 2.55 -10.55
C ALA A 119 -0.71 2.14 -9.53
N VAL A 120 -0.47 1.06 -8.77
CA VAL A 120 -1.37 0.61 -7.71
C VAL A 120 -1.59 1.70 -6.66
N VAL A 121 -0.52 2.29 -6.13
CA VAL A 121 -0.63 3.34 -5.10
C VAL A 121 -1.23 4.62 -5.67
N HIS A 122 -0.95 4.96 -6.93
CA HIS A 122 -1.58 6.09 -7.60
C HIS A 122 -3.10 5.94 -7.64
N HIS A 123 -3.61 4.81 -8.12
CA HIS A 123 -5.06 4.55 -8.16
C HIS A 123 -5.68 4.44 -6.77
N MET A 124 -4.98 3.86 -5.78
CA MET A 124 -5.43 3.88 -4.39
C MET A 124 -5.55 5.32 -3.84
N ARG A 125 -4.60 6.21 -4.14
CA ARG A 125 -4.67 7.62 -3.75
C ARG A 125 -5.84 8.32 -4.42
N THR A 126 -6.12 8.04 -5.68
CA THR A 126 -7.29 8.56 -6.40
C THR A 126 -8.58 8.20 -5.66
N GLY A 127 -8.86 6.91 -5.47
CA GLY A 127 -10.10 6.47 -4.81
C GLY A 127 -10.22 6.92 -3.34
N TYR A 128 -9.09 7.01 -2.61
CA TYR A 128 -9.06 7.58 -1.27
C TYR A 128 -9.44 9.06 -1.25
N ASN A 129 -8.85 9.86 -2.14
CA ASN A 129 -9.10 11.29 -2.22
C ASN A 129 -10.54 11.59 -2.64
N GLU A 130 -11.08 10.85 -3.60
CA GLU A 130 -12.48 10.96 -4.02
C GLU A 130 -13.43 10.65 -2.86
N ARG A 131 -13.28 9.49 -2.22
CA ARG A 131 -14.13 9.12 -1.08
C ARG A 131 -13.99 10.08 0.10
N ARG A 132 -12.80 10.62 0.34
CA ARG A 132 -12.59 11.64 1.38
C ARG A 132 -13.33 12.93 1.05
N LYS A 133 -13.27 13.41 -0.19
CA LYS A 133 -14.02 14.58 -0.66
C LYS A 133 -15.53 14.38 -0.55
N GLU A 134 -16.03 13.19 -0.92
CA GLU A 134 -17.45 12.83 -0.77
C GLU A 134 -17.91 12.91 0.69
N LYS A 135 -17.15 12.33 1.64
CA LYS A 135 -17.49 12.40 3.07
C LYS A 135 -17.45 13.83 3.61
N LEU A 136 -16.49 14.66 3.17
CA LEU A 136 -16.41 16.06 3.57
C LEU A 136 -17.62 16.87 3.08
N ARG A 137 -17.97 16.73 1.80
CA ARG A 137 -19.16 17.36 1.20
C ARG A 137 -20.45 16.95 1.92
N ALA A 138 -20.61 15.65 2.20
CA ALA A 138 -21.77 15.14 2.93
C ALA A 138 -21.85 15.65 4.38
N SER A 139 -20.71 15.96 4.99
CA SER A 139 -20.64 16.51 6.35
C SER A 139 -20.85 18.03 6.44
N GLY A 140 -21.07 18.72 5.32
CA GLY A 140 -21.23 20.18 5.26
C GLY A 140 -19.94 20.97 5.56
N LYS A 141 -18.78 20.31 5.60
CA LYS A 141 -17.47 20.97 5.77
C LYS A 141 -16.88 21.25 4.38
N THR A 142 -17.03 22.48 3.92
CA THR A 142 -16.25 23.02 2.79
C THR A 142 -14.79 23.19 3.20
N ASP A 143 -13.89 22.87 2.26
CA ASP A 143 -12.45 22.73 2.40
C ASP A 143 -11.78 23.62 3.46
N LEU A 144 -11.03 23.01 4.39
CA LEU A 144 -9.92 23.71 5.03
C LEU A 144 -8.77 23.68 4.03
N GLU A 145 -8.60 24.83 3.38
CA GLU A 145 -7.43 25.18 2.56
C GLU A 145 -6.15 24.82 3.32
N TYR A 146 -5.23 24.16 2.62
CA TYR A 146 -3.82 24.06 2.98
C TYR A 146 -3.04 25.06 2.14
#